data_AF-X0ZL36-F1
#
_entry.id   AF-X0ZL36-F1
#
_cell.length_a   1.000
_cell.length_b   1.000
_cell.length_c   1.000
_cell.angle_alpha   90.00
_cell.angle_beta   90.00
_cell.angle_gamma   90.00
#
_symmetry.space_group_name_H-M   'P 1'
#
loop_
_entity.id
_entity.type
_entity.pdbx_description
1 polymer ?
#
loop_
_entity_poly.entity_id
_entity_poly.type
_entity_poly.pdbx_seq_one_letter_code
_entity_poly.pdbx_strand_id
1 'polypeptide(L)'
;VVPGLVERSFPRHIPEQPLLTELDREVLNDLAGRLGCAALPLQRRRPEEERYLFRIALGSALRAVVLTYSRLDEERQRPRMPSRFLGDACSALAGVTVRASTLEQGFPGEWFRRVPLDPWGRAGAEATSALDSREYDAAVFQGPGALRTGYMAAVSHCFARALKMEQGRWRTNRFGPYDGKIRAPDLLETLRDKYAPFRSAVSPTRFESYARCPFEYFLTYVLGVEEV
;
A
#
# COMPACT_ATOMS: atom_id res chain seq x y z
N VAL A 1 -22.67 3.04 -11.89
CA VAL A 1 -21.23 3.24 -12.20
C VAL A 1 -20.98 2.72 -13.61
N VAL A 2 -20.31 3.47 -14.47
CA VAL A 2 -19.92 3.04 -15.82
C VAL A 2 -18.40 2.87 -15.84
N PRO A 3 -17.89 1.64 -15.69
CA PRO A 3 -16.46 1.38 -15.68
C PRO A 3 -15.89 1.29 -17.09
N GLY A 4 -14.57 1.43 -17.20
CA GLY A 4 -13.84 1.04 -18.41
C GLY A 4 -14.09 1.94 -19.63
N LEU A 5 -14.36 3.23 -19.42
CA LEU A 5 -14.51 4.22 -20.50
C LEU A 5 -13.15 4.57 -21.12
N VAL A 6 -12.63 3.62 -21.89
CA VAL A 6 -11.33 3.68 -22.56
C VAL A 6 -11.56 3.70 -24.07
N GLU A 7 -10.74 4.47 -24.79
CA GLU A 7 -10.74 4.45 -26.26
C GLU A 7 -10.64 3.03 -26.82
N ARG A 8 -11.31 2.78 -27.94
CA ARG A 8 -11.42 1.47 -28.61
C ARG A 8 -12.16 0.36 -27.83
N SER A 9 -12.39 0.53 -26.53
CA SER A 9 -13.25 -0.34 -25.71
C SER A 9 -14.68 0.18 -25.70
N PHE A 10 -14.85 1.47 -25.44
CA PHE A 10 -16.12 2.18 -25.50
C PHE A 10 -15.87 3.62 -26.00
N PRO A 11 -16.23 3.99 -27.24
CA PRO A 11 -16.92 3.16 -28.22
C PRO A 11 -16.07 1.96 -28.67
N ARG A 12 -16.73 0.86 -29.02
CA ARG A 12 -16.03 -0.33 -29.52
C ARG A 12 -15.34 -0.05 -30.85
N HIS A 13 -14.10 -0.51 -30.97
CA HIS A 13 -13.38 -0.49 -32.23
C HIS A 13 -14.08 -1.34 -33.30
N ILE A 14 -14.28 -0.77 -34.48
CA ILE A 14 -14.77 -1.50 -35.66
C ILE A 14 -13.56 -2.06 -36.39
N PRO A 15 -13.46 -3.39 -36.59
CA PRO A 15 -12.35 -3.98 -37.34
C PRO A 15 -12.29 -3.43 -38.77
N GLU A 16 -11.09 -3.14 -39.26
CA GLU A 16 -10.89 -2.66 -40.64
C GLU A 16 -11.29 -3.71 -41.69
N GLN A 17 -11.13 -5.00 -41.37
CA GLN A 17 -11.45 -6.13 -42.24
C GLN A 17 -12.40 -7.09 -41.52
N PRO A 18 -13.72 -6.80 -41.50
CA PRO A 18 -14.69 -7.71 -40.92
C PRO A 18 -14.96 -8.90 -41.83
N LEU A 19 -15.26 -10.07 -41.25
CA LEU A 19 -15.60 -11.29 -42.01
C LEU A 19 -16.76 -11.09 -43.00
N LEU A 20 -17.77 -10.34 -42.56
CA LEU A 20 -18.85 -9.86 -43.42
C LEU A 20 -18.63 -8.37 -43.65
N THR A 21 -18.63 -7.93 -44.89
CA THR A 21 -18.63 -6.51 -45.25
C THR A 21 -19.99 -5.88 -44.96
N GLU A 22 -20.10 -4.56 -45.10
CA GLU A 22 -21.40 -3.89 -44.96
C GLU A 22 -22.38 -4.34 -46.04
N LEU A 23 -21.90 -4.53 -47.27
CA LEU A 23 -22.70 -5.04 -48.39
C LEU A 23 -23.20 -6.46 -48.12
N ASP A 24 -22.34 -7.34 -47.61
CA ASP A 24 -22.75 -8.71 -47.25
C ASP A 24 -23.86 -8.70 -46.20
N ARG A 25 -23.77 -7.80 -45.20
CA ARG A 25 -24.82 -7.64 -44.19
C ARG A 25 -26.11 -7.12 -44.79
N GLU A 26 -26.06 -6.18 -45.72
CA GLU A 26 -27.26 -5.67 -46.39
C GLU A 26 -27.97 -6.76 -47.20
N VAL A 27 -27.22 -7.55 -47.98
CA VAL A 27 -27.76 -8.69 -48.74
C VAL A 27 -28.36 -9.75 -47.81
N LEU A 28 -27.65 -10.11 -46.74
CA LEU A 28 -28.16 -11.07 -45.75
C LEU A 28 -29.39 -10.55 -45.01
N ASN A 29 -29.47 -9.23 -44.76
CA ASN A 29 -30.63 -8.62 -44.10
C ASN A 29 -31.87 -8.59 -45.00
N ASP A 30 -31.71 -8.37 -46.30
CA ASP A 30 -32.82 -8.49 -47.26
C ASP A 30 -33.37 -9.92 -47.27
N LEU A 31 -32.48 -10.92 -47.33
CA LEU A 31 -32.87 -12.33 -47.28
C LEU A 31 -33.50 -12.71 -45.93
N ALA A 32 -32.93 -12.24 -44.82
CA ALA A 32 -33.49 -12.44 -43.48
C ALA A 32 -34.91 -11.87 -43.36
N GLY A 33 -35.16 -10.68 -43.93
CA GLY A 33 -36.49 -10.09 -43.97
C GLY A 33 -37.51 -10.96 -44.70
N ARG A 34 -37.12 -11.58 -45.83
CA ARG A 34 -37.99 -12.49 -46.60
C ARG A 34 -38.27 -13.80 -45.86
N LEU A 35 -37.33 -14.26 -45.04
CA LEU A 35 -37.43 -15.51 -44.27
C LEU A 35 -38.02 -15.31 -42.86
N GLY A 36 -38.38 -14.08 -42.48
CA GLY A 36 -38.88 -13.77 -41.14
C GLY A 36 -37.82 -13.91 -40.04
N CYS A 37 -36.53 -13.83 -40.39
CA CYS A 37 -35.41 -13.87 -39.46
C CYS A 37 -35.01 -12.47 -38.98
N ALA A 38 -34.30 -12.41 -37.85
CA ALA A 38 -33.76 -11.16 -37.33
C ALA A 38 -32.62 -10.62 -38.22
N ALA A 39 -32.57 -9.30 -38.40
CA ALA A 39 -31.52 -8.63 -39.14
C ALA A 39 -30.20 -8.55 -38.34
N LEU A 40 -29.09 -8.68 -39.04
CA LEU A 40 -27.75 -8.39 -38.54
C LEU A 40 -27.54 -6.88 -38.35
N PRO A 41 -26.85 -6.46 -37.28
CA PRO A 41 -26.54 -5.06 -37.07
C PRO A 41 -25.54 -4.55 -38.12
N LEU A 42 -25.88 -3.41 -38.72
CA LEU A 42 -25.04 -2.70 -39.68
C LEU A 42 -23.91 -1.96 -38.97
N GLN A 43 -22.68 -2.07 -39.47
CA GLN A 43 -21.52 -1.46 -38.82
C GLN A 43 -21.59 0.07 -38.86
N ARG A 44 -22.16 0.66 -39.93
CA ARG A 44 -22.30 2.12 -40.04
C ARG A 44 -23.16 2.75 -38.95
N ARG A 45 -24.05 1.96 -38.33
CA ARG A 45 -24.95 2.42 -37.25
C ARG A 45 -24.30 2.38 -35.88
N ARG A 46 -23.19 1.65 -35.71
CA ARG A 46 -22.53 1.49 -34.40
C ARG A 46 -22.14 2.81 -33.72
N PRO A 47 -21.61 3.84 -34.42
CA PRO A 47 -21.29 5.10 -33.76
C PRO A 47 -22.51 5.77 -33.10
N GLU A 48 -23.68 5.67 -33.72
CA GLU A 48 -24.94 6.20 -33.18
C GLU A 48 -25.47 5.31 -32.06
N GLU A 49 -25.37 4.00 -32.21
CA GLU A 49 -25.75 3.01 -31.20
C GLU A 49 -24.94 3.19 -29.91
N GLU A 50 -23.61 3.31 -29.99
CA GLU A 50 -22.73 3.56 -28.84
C GLU A 50 -23.09 4.87 -28.13
N ARG A 51 -23.42 5.94 -28.89
CA ARG A 51 -23.92 7.20 -28.32
C ARG A 51 -25.23 7.00 -27.57
N TYR A 52 -26.15 6.21 -28.12
CA TYR A 52 -27.43 5.93 -27.49
C TYR A 52 -27.26 5.08 -26.22
N LEU A 53 -26.42 4.03 -26.27
CA LEU A 53 -26.07 3.21 -25.13
C LEU A 53 -25.44 4.04 -24.00
N PHE A 54 -24.53 4.96 -24.34
CA PHE A 54 -23.95 5.87 -23.36
C PHE A 54 -25.03 6.74 -22.71
N ARG A 55 -25.95 7.31 -23.50
CA ARG A 55 -27.06 8.11 -22.98
C ARG A 55 -28.00 7.30 -22.09
N ILE A 56 -28.32 6.06 -22.44
CA ILE A 56 -29.09 5.16 -21.57
C ILE A 56 -28.33 4.91 -20.27
N ALA A 57 -27.04 4.61 -20.34
CA ALA A 57 -26.23 4.35 -19.15
C ALA A 57 -26.21 5.57 -18.22
N LEU A 58 -26.07 6.79 -18.76
CA LEU A 58 -26.18 8.03 -17.99
C LEU A 58 -27.58 8.21 -17.40
N GLY A 59 -28.63 8.03 -18.21
CA GLY A 59 -30.02 8.22 -17.82
C GLY A 59 -30.57 7.16 -16.85
N SER A 60 -29.90 6.02 -16.73
CA SER A 60 -30.29 4.94 -15.81
C SER A 60 -30.03 5.27 -14.33
N ALA A 61 -29.21 6.28 -14.05
CA ALA A 61 -28.87 6.65 -12.68
C ALA A 61 -29.90 7.61 -12.07
N LEU A 62 -30.45 7.24 -10.91
CA LEU A 62 -31.44 8.05 -10.20
C LEU A 62 -30.84 9.18 -9.34
N ARG A 63 -29.56 9.06 -8.94
CA ARG A 63 -28.92 9.99 -8.00
C ARG A 63 -27.58 10.53 -8.49
N ALA A 64 -26.70 9.64 -8.92
CA ALA A 64 -25.36 10.02 -9.38
C ALA A 64 -24.84 9.00 -10.38
N VAL A 65 -24.08 9.49 -11.36
CA VAL A 65 -23.31 8.66 -12.27
C VAL A 65 -21.84 8.79 -11.91
N VAL A 66 -21.17 7.64 -11.77
CA VAL A 66 -19.71 7.58 -11.63
C VAL A 66 -19.14 6.98 -12.90
N LEU A 67 -18.29 7.74 -13.58
CA LEU A 67 -17.60 7.36 -14.82
C LEU A 67 -16.14 7.07 -14.50
N THR A 68 -15.63 5.90 -14.88
CA THR A 68 -14.24 5.53 -14.60
C THR A 68 -13.53 4.99 -15.83
N TYR A 69 -12.21 5.20 -15.89
CA TYR A 69 -11.34 4.58 -16.87
C TYR A 69 -10.00 4.24 -16.22
N SER A 70 -9.39 3.12 -16.64
CA SER A 70 -8.01 2.81 -16.26
C SER A 70 -7.06 3.48 -17.24
N ARG A 71 -5.98 4.07 -16.71
CA ARG A 71 -4.90 4.66 -17.52
C ARG A 71 -3.83 3.67 -17.91
N LEU A 72 -3.84 2.48 -17.31
CA LEU A 72 -2.86 1.44 -17.55
C LEU A 72 -3.57 0.14 -17.92
N ASP A 73 -3.02 -0.52 -18.93
CA ASP A 73 -3.34 -1.89 -19.25
C ASP A 73 -2.40 -2.81 -18.47
N GLU A 74 -2.92 -3.59 -17.51
CA GLU A 74 -2.08 -4.49 -16.69
C GLU A 74 -1.38 -5.55 -17.54
N GLU A 75 -2.07 -6.12 -18.53
CA GLU A 75 -1.53 -7.19 -19.39
C GLU A 75 -0.45 -6.67 -20.35
N ARG A 76 -0.64 -5.46 -20.88
CA ARG A 76 0.20 -4.93 -21.97
C ARG A 76 1.20 -3.88 -21.50
N GLN A 77 1.13 -3.46 -20.24
CA GLN A 77 1.90 -2.37 -19.65
C GLN A 77 1.90 -1.10 -20.51
N ARG A 78 0.77 -0.82 -21.19
CA ARG A 78 0.61 0.31 -22.10
C ARG A 78 -0.34 1.35 -21.53
N PRO A 79 -0.11 2.64 -21.82
CA PRO A 79 -1.05 3.68 -21.48
C PRO A 79 -2.37 3.49 -22.24
N ARG A 80 -3.48 3.72 -21.55
CA ARG A 80 -4.84 3.70 -22.09
C ARG A 80 -5.37 5.12 -22.17
N MET A 81 -5.91 5.46 -23.33
CA MET A 81 -6.51 6.76 -23.59
C MET A 81 -7.95 6.80 -23.06
N PRO A 82 -8.38 7.90 -22.41
CA PRO A 82 -9.77 8.05 -21.98
C PRO A 82 -10.70 8.08 -23.18
N SER A 83 -11.85 7.42 -23.07
CA SER A 83 -12.91 7.45 -24.09
C SER A 83 -13.31 8.89 -24.43
N ARG A 84 -13.55 9.16 -25.72
CA ARG A 84 -14.23 10.39 -26.16
C ARG A 84 -15.50 10.70 -25.37
N PHE A 85 -16.31 9.69 -25.00
CA PHE A 85 -17.53 9.92 -24.22
C PHE A 85 -17.26 10.49 -22.83
N LEU A 86 -16.13 10.12 -22.21
CA LEU A 86 -15.69 10.73 -20.96
C LEU A 86 -15.33 12.20 -21.18
N GLY A 87 -14.60 12.50 -22.27
CA GLY A 87 -14.30 13.87 -22.68
C GLY A 87 -15.54 14.72 -22.94
N ASP A 88 -16.52 14.17 -23.67
CA ASP A 88 -17.79 14.84 -23.97
C ASP A 88 -18.60 15.09 -22.69
N ALA A 89 -18.66 14.13 -21.77
CA ALA A 89 -19.33 14.29 -20.47
C ALA A 89 -18.64 15.35 -19.58
N CYS A 90 -17.31 15.32 -19.48
CA CYS A 90 -16.55 16.33 -18.76
C CYS A 90 -16.70 17.71 -19.39
N SER A 91 -16.76 17.79 -20.73
CA SER A 91 -16.97 19.05 -21.45
C SER A 91 -18.35 19.63 -21.17
N ALA A 92 -19.39 18.79 -21.17
CA ALA A 92 -20.75 19.19 -20.84
C ALA A 92 -20.87 19.71 -19.40
N LEU A 93 -20.19 19.07 -18.44
CA LEU A 93 -20.18 19.51 -17.04
C LEU A 93 -19.36 20.80 -16.83
N ALA A 94 -18.24 20.95 -17.54
CA ALA A 94 -17.35 22.10 -17.39
C ALA A 94 -17.81 23.33 -18.20
N GLY A 95 -18.72 23.18 -19.17
CA GLY A 95 -19.12 24.24 -20.10
C GLY A 95 -18.04 24.63 -21.12
N VAL A 96 -16.92 23.89 -21.16
CA VAL A 96 -15.77 24.12 -22.05
C VAL A 96 -15.29 22.80 -22.65
N THR A 97 -14.63 22.84 -23.81
CA THR A 97 -14.08 21.63 -24.43
C THR A 97 -12.92 21.07 -23.61
N VAL A 98 -13.11 19.90 -23.02
CA VAL A 98 -12.10 19.14 -22.27
C VAL A 98 -11.46 18.10 -23.19
N ARG A 99 -10.15 18.20 -23.40
CA ARG A 99 -9.39 17.26 -24.23
C ARG A 99 -8.95 16.04 -23.42
N ALA A 100 -8.68 14.93 -24.11
CA ALA A 100 -8.14 13.71 -23.50
C ALA A 100 -6.86 13.97 -22.70
N SER A 101 -5.93 14.78 -23.23
CA SER A 101 -4.69 15.16 -22.53
C SER A 101 -4.94 15.89 -21.21
N THR A 102 -6.00 16.71 -21.12
CA THR A 102 -6.39 17.38 -19.88
C THR A 102 -6.88 16.38 -18.84
N LEU A 103 -7.66 15.37 -19.26
CA LEU A 103 -8.10 14.30 -18.36
C LEU A 103 -6.92 13.48 -17.84
N GLU A 104 -5.92 13.19 -18.69
CA GLU A 104 -4.72 12.45 -18.31
C GLU A 104 -3.85 13.18 -17.29
N GLN A 105 -3.67 14.49 -17.49
CA GLN A 105 -2.93 15.35 -16.56
C GLN A 105 -3.66 15.51 -15.23
N GLY A 106 -4.98 15.52 -15.26
CA GLY A 106 -5.86 15.65 -14.11
C GLY A 106 -6.66 16.94 -14.21
N PHE A 107 -7.94 16.81 -14.52
CA PHE A 107 -8.84 17.95 -14.68
C PHE A 107 -9.15 18.58 -13.30
N PRO A 108 -9.02 19.91 -13.13
CA PRO A 108 -9.16 20.58 -11.82
C PRO A 108 -10.62 20.84 -11.43
N GLY A 109 -11.50 19.84 -11.52
CA GLY A 109 -12.91 19.95 -11.13
C GLY A 109 -13.22 19.20 -9.83
N GLU A 110 -14.11 19.74 -8.99
CA GLU A 110 -14.52 19.08 -7.73
C GLU A 110 -15.15 17.69 -7.94
N TRP A 111 -15.82 17.51 -9.09
CA TRP A 111 -16.43 16.26 -9.53
C TRP A 111 -15.46 15.33 -10.28
N PHE A 112 -14.20 15.74 -10.46
CA PHE A 112 -13.17 14.94 -11.09
C PHE A 112 -12.12 14.52 -10.07
N ARG A 113 -11.88 13.21 -9.96
CA ARG A 113 -10.85 12.67 -9.08
C ARG A 113 -9.89 11.79 -9.87
N ARG A 114 -8.62 12.18 -9.87
CA ARG A 114 -7.51 11.32 -10.32
C ARG A 114 -7.08 10.43 -9.16
N VAL A 115 -7.33 9.13 -9.29
CA VAL A 115 -6.81 8.13 -8.34
C VAL A 115 -5.38 7.74 -8.75
N PRO A 116 -4.36 7.91 -7.88
CA PRO A 116 -2.99 7.47 -8.16
C PRO A 116 -2.91 5.95 -8.26
N LEU A 117 -1.92 5.44 -8.99
CA LEU A 117 -1.66 3.99 -9.09
C LEU A 117 -1.19 3.40 -7.75
N ASP A 118 -0.35 4.16 -7.05
CA ASP A 118 0.03 3.89 -5.67
C ASP A 118 -0.51 5.02 -4.79
N PRO A 119 -1.66 4.82 -4.12
CA PRO A 119 -2.22 5.79 -3.19
C PRO A 119 -1.32 6.05 -1.98
N TRP A 120 -0.49 5.09 -1.63
CA TRP A 120 0.23 5.03 -0.36
C TRP A 120 1.68 5.52 -0.49
N GLY A 121 2.22 5.58 -1.71
CA GLY A 121 3.53 6.17 -2.01
C GLY A 121 3.62 7.70 -1.84
N ARG A 122 2.50 8.40 -1.53
CA ARG A 122 2.51 9.83 -1.19
C ARG A 122 2.37 10.06 0.31
N ALA A 123 3.22 10.93 0.84
CA ALA A 123 3.05 11.51 2.16
C ALA A 123 1.63 12.10 2.30
N GLY A 124 0.85 11.62 3.27
CA GLY A 124 -0.50 12.10 3.57
C GLY A 124 -1.65 11.15 3.26
N ALA A 125 -1.39 9.92 2.79
CA ALA A 125 -2.44 8.91 2.72
C ALA A 125 -2.87 8.48 4.12
N GLU A 126 -4.10 8.80 4.51
CA GLU A 126 -4.62 8.45 5.83
C GLU A 126 -4.91 6.95 5.90
N ALA A 127 -4.34 6.24 6.88
CA ALA A 127 -4.58 4.81 7.07
C ALA A 127 -6.09 4.48 7.24
N THR A 128 -6.88 5.43 7.73
CA THR A 128 -8.35 5.33 7.84
C THR A 128 -9.07 5.25 6.49
N SER A 129 -8.42 5.64 5.40
CA SER A 129 -8.98 5.58 4.04
C SER A 129 -8.64 4.29 3.30
N ALA A 130 -7.92 3.36 3.95
CA ALA A 130 -7.53 2.08 3.37
C ALA A 130 -8.75 1.19 3.11
N LEU A 131 -8.75 0.53 1.94
CA LEU A 131 -9.81 -0.38 1.53
C LEU A 131 -9.65 -1.78 2.14
N ASP A 132 -8.40 -2.18 2.42
CA ASP A 132 -8.09 -3.48 3.00
C ASP A 132 -6.94 -3.40 4.03
N SER A 133 -6.63 -4.54 4.65
CA SER A 133 -5.56 -4.63 5.66
C SER A 133 -4.17 -4.37 5.08
N ARG A 134 -3.93 -4.74 3.82
CA ARG A 134 -2.62 -4.57 3.16
C ARG A 134 -2.38 -3.10 2.85
N GLU A 135 -3.41 -2.40 2.38
CA GLU A 135 -3.41 -0.96 2.20
C GLU A 135 -3.22 -0.22 3.52
N TYR A 136 -3.89 -0.67 4.60
CA TYR A 136 -3.72 -0.11 5.94
C TYR A 136 -2.28 -0.25 6.43
N ASP A 137 -1.69 -1.45 6.29
CA ASP A 137 -0.29 -1.71 6.61
C ASP A 137 0.63 -0.76 5.85
N ALA A 138 0.47 -0.70 4.52
CA ALA A 138 1.28 0.18 3.67
C ALA A 138 1.16 1.66 4.09
N ALA A 139 -0.06 2.13 4.38
CA ALA A 139 -0.31 3.48 4.87
C ALA A 139 0.45 3.79 6.16
N VAL A 140 0.38 2.87 7.14
CA VAL A 140 1.07 3.00 8.41
C VAL A 140 2.59 3.06 8.20
N PHE A 141 3.13 2.21 7.33
CA PHE A 141 4.58 2.14 7.04
C PHE A 141 5.14 3.33 6.26
N GLN A 142 4.27 4.11 5.62
CA GLN A 142 4.61 5.38 4.97
C GLN A 142 4.43 6.58 5.92
N GLY A 143 3.76 6.38 7.06
CA GLY A 143 3.53 7.39 8.08
C GLY A 143 4.70 7.65 9.03
N PRO A 144 4.48 8.47 10.08
CA PRO A 144 5.51 8.81 11.07
C PRO A 144 6.13 7.59 11.77
N GLY A 145 7.41 7.69 12.16
CA GLY A 145 8.14 6.61 12.85
C GLY A 145 7.45 6.10 14.13
N ALA A 146 6.83 6.99 14.91
CA ALA A 146 6.09 6.63 16.11
C ALA A 146 4.87 5.74 15.81
N LEU A 147 4.08 6.09 14.78
CA LEU A 147 2.93 5.30 14.36
C LEU A 147 3.35 3.90 13.90
N ARG A 148 4.41 3.81 13.10
CA ARG A 148 5.01 2.53 12.64
C ARG A 148 5.43 1.64 13.79
N THR A 149 6.14 2.23 14.76
CA THR A 149 6.65 1.53 15.93
C THR A 149 5.52 1.03 16.82
N GLY A 150 4.52 1.88 17.07
CA GLY A 150 3.33 1.53 17.83
C GLY A 150 2.51 0.43 17.16
N TYR A 151 2.32 0.52 15.85
CA TYR A 151 1.62 -0.49 15.05
C TYR A 151 2.32 -1.84 15.11
N MET A 152 3.63 -1.88 14.89
CA MET A 152 4.43 -3.11 15.00
C MET A 152 4.38 -3.72 16.39
N ALA A 153 4.37 -2.90 17.45
CA ALA A 153 4.19 -3.40 18.81
C ALA A 153 2.78 -3.93 19.07
N ALA A 154 1.75 -3.42 18.39
CA ALA A 154 0.38 -3.91 18.51
C ALA A 154 0.19 -5.25 17.80
N VAL A 155 0.78 -5.45 16.62
CA VAL A 155 0.58 -6.67 15.82
C VAL A 155 1.59 -7.78 16.10
N SER A 156 2.77 -7.46 16.67
CA SER A 156 3.82 -8.45 16.95
C SER A 156 4.25 -8.44 18.41
N HIS A 157 3.97 -9.54 19.10
CA HIS A 157 4.36 -9.73 20.50
C HIS A 157 5.89 -9.71 20.69
N CYS A 158 6.65 -10.30 19.76
CA CYS A 158 8.11 -10.28 19.79
C CYS A 158 8.64 -8.85 19.66
N PHE A 159 8.07 -8.08 18.72
CA PHE A 159 8.45 -6.68 18.54
C PHE A 159 8.10 -5.84 19.77
N ALA A 160 6.91 -6.04 20.35
CA ALA A 160 6.50 -5.36 21.58
C ALA A 160 7.46 -5.62 22.75
N ARG A 161 7.91 -6.87 22.91
CA ARG A 161 8.91 -7.24 23.92
C ARG A 161 10.26 -6.58 23.65
N ALA A 162 10.73 -6.61 22.40
CA ALA A 162 11.99 -5.97 22.00
C ALA A 162 11.95 -4.45 22.23
N LEU A 163 10.84 -3.80 21.90
CA LEU A 163 10.64 -2.37 22.12
C LEU A 163 10.68 -2.02 23.61
N LYS A 164 10.00 -2.80 24.47
CA LYS A 164 10.05 -2.61 25.93
C LYS A 164 11.47 -2.80 26.48
N MET A 165 12.22 -3.76 25.94
CA MET A 165 13.60 -4.01 26.33
C MET A 165 14.51 -2.84 25.92
N GLU A 166 14.42 -2.36 24.69
CA GLU A 166 15.19 -1.22 24.18
C GLU A 166 14.94 0.03 25.03
N GLN A 167 13.67 0.35 25.26
CA GLN A 167 13.28 1.50 26.09
C GLN A 167 13.78 1.35 27.53
N GLY A 168 13.70 0.16 28.11
CA GLY A 168 14.17 -0.12 29.46
C GLY A 168 15.69 -0.01 29.62
N ARG A 169 16.47 -0.39 28.59
CA ARG A 169 17.94 -0.32 28.60
C ARG A 169 18.47 1.09 28.40
N TRP A 170 17.94 1.82 27.42
CA TRP A 170 18.59 3.05 26.93
C TRP A 170 17.89 4.34 27.32
N ARG A 171 16.61 4.29 27.68
CA ARG A 171 15.82 5.51 27.96
C ARG A 171 15.65 5.80 29.45
N THR A 172 16.23 4.99 30.33
CA THR A 172 16.17 5.22 31.78
C THR A 172 17.57 5.23 32.38
N ASN A 173 17.82 6.12 33.33
CA ASN A 173 19.10 6.19 34.05
C ASN A 173 19.10 5.32 35.32
N ARG A 174 18.22 4.31 35.38
CA ARG A 174 18.04 3.44 36.55
C ARG A 174 18.34 2.01 36.15
N PHE A 175 19.14 1.32 36.95
CA PHE A 175 19.39 -0.11 36.75
C PHE A 175 18.09 -0.93 36.83
N GLY A 176 17.70 -1.46 35.66
CA GLY A 176 16.54 -2.30 35.43
C GLY A 176 16.89 -3.79 35.35
N PRO A 177 15.91 -4.63 34.99
CA PRO A 177 16.10 -6.07 34.82
C PRO A 177 17.13 -6.45 33.75
N TYR A 178 17.44 -5.53 32.84
CA TYR A 178 18.33 -5.77 31.71
C TYR A 178 19.79 -5.42 31.97
N ASP A 179 20.09 -4.79 33.11
CA ASP A 179 21.43 -4.32 33.48
C ASP A 179 22.17 -5.31 34.39
N GLY A 180 21.72 -6.57 34.43
CA GLY A 180 22.31 -7.60 35.30
C GLY A 180 22.00 -7.39 36.79
N LYS A 181 20.97 -6.62 37.15
CA LYS A 181 20.55 -6.45 38.54
C LYS A 181 20.00 -7.77 39.11
N ILE A 182 20.83 -8.49 39.85
CA ILE A 182 20.46 -9.71 40.56
C ILE A 182 19.51 -9.34 41.71
N ARG A 183 18.30 -9.92 41.72
CA ARG A 183 17.27 -9.69 42.74
C ARG A 183 16.89 -10.94 43.54
N ALA A 184 17.36 -12.12 43.12
CA ALA A 184 17.05 -13.38 43.81
C ALA A 184 17.78 -13.40 45.17
N PRO A 185 17.05 -13.46 46.30
CA PRO A 185 17.65 -13.34 47.63
C PRO A 185 18.67 -14.45 47.89
N ASP A 186 18.33 -15.70 47.57
CA ASP A 186 19.20 -16.87 47.78
C ASP A 186 20.51 -16.76 46.98
N LEU A 187 20.44 -16.24 45.75
CA LEU A 187 21.63 -16.00 44.93
C LEU A 187 22.45 -14.84 45.50
N LEU A 188 21.83 -13.77 45.99
CA LEU A 188 22.54 -12.66 46.63
C LEU A 188 23.23 -13.11 47.92
N GLU A 189 22.60 -13.98 48.71
CA GLU A 189 23.19 -14.57 49.90
C GLU A 189 24.38 -15.46 49.53
N THR A 190 24.22 -16.34 48.54
CA THR A 190 25.31 -17.17 48.01
C THR A 190 26.48 -16.32 47.50
N LEU A 191 26.20 -15.23 46.78
CA LEU A 191 27.21 -14.31 46.27
C LEU A 191 27.90 -13.54 47.41
N ARG A 192 27.16 -13.13 48.44
CA ARG A 192 27.73 -12.51 49.64
C ARG A 192 28.62 -13.50 50.37
N ASP A 193 28.20 -14.73 50.56
CA ASP A 193 29.04 -15.73 51.20
C ASP A 193 30.30 -15.96 50.35
N LYS A 194 30.14 -16.30 49.07
CA LYS A 194 31.28 -16.71 48.24
C LYS A 194 32.25 -15.57 47.91
N TYR A 195 31.74 -14.35 47.72
CA TYR A 195 32.50 -13.21 47.20
C TYR A 195 32.42 -11.95 48.09
N ALA A 196 32.03 -12.07 49.36
CA ALA A 196 32.03 -10.94 50.29
C ALA A 196 33.38 -10.21 50.24
N PRO A 197 33.37 -8.88 50.03
CA PRO A 197 34.57 -8.08 50.25
C PRO A 197 35.13 -8.40 51.63
N PHE A 198 36.42 -8.72 51.72
CA PHE A 198 37.13 -8.97 52.98
C PHE A 198 36.77 -10.25 53.75
N ARG A 199 36.12 -11.24 53.13
CA ARG A 199 36.00 -12.59 53.75
C ARG A 199 37.37 -13.23 54.02
N SER A 200 38.37 -12.85 53.23
CA SER A 200 39.79 -13.10 53.43
C SER A 200 40.57 -11.80 53.23
N ALA A 201 41.76 -11.68 53.82
CA ALA A 201 42.62 -10.51 53.67
C ALA A 201 42.90 -10.27 52.18
N VAL A 202 42.48 -9.12 51.65
CA VAL A 202 42.72 -8.74 50.26
C VAL A 202 44.09 -8.08 50.19
N SER A 203 45.02 -8.65 49.43
CA SER A 203 46.37 -8.08 49.29
C SER A 203 46.32 -6.72 48.57
N PRO A 204 47.26 -5.80 48.85
CA PRO A 204 47.37 -4.52 48.13
C PRO A 204 47.46 -4.70 46.60
N THR A 205 48.15 -5.74 46.15
CA THR A 205 48.29 -6.09 44.72
C THR A 205 46.94 -6.39 44.06
N ARG A 206 46.01 -7.05 44.78
CA ARG A 206 44.66 -7.31 44.25
C ARG A 206 43.87 -6.03 44.02
N PHE A 207 43.98 -5.06 44.94
CA PHE A 207 43.36 -3.74 44.76
C PHE A 207 44.00 -2.97 43.61
N GLU A 208 45.33 -3.04 43.47
CA GLU A 208 46.04 -2.42 42.36
C GLU A 208 45.60 -3.01 41.01
N SER A 209 45.46 -4.33 40.90
CA SER A 209 44.92 -5.00 39.71
C SER A 209 43.50 -4.53 39.38
N TYR A 210 42.62 -4.42 40.39
CA TYR A 210 41.26 -3.91 40.16
C TYR A 210 41.27 -2.46 39.66
N ALA A 211 42.06 -1.59 40.29
CA ALA A 211 42.17 -0.19 39.91
C ALA A 211 42.77 0.01 38.51
N ARG A 212 43.72 -0.85 38.13
CA ARG A 212 44.37 -0.84 36.81
C ARG A 212 43.45 -1.39 35.72
N CYS A 213 42.85 -2.55 35.95
CA CYS A 213 41.98 -3.23 35.00
C CYS A 213 40.93 -4.09 35.71
N PRO A 214 39.69 -3.59 35.87
CA PRO A 214 38.61 -4.36 36.49
C PRO A 214 38.29 -5.68 35.78
N PHE A 215 38.53 -5.75 34.47
CA PHE A 215 38.30 -6.94 33.66
C PHE A 215 39.33 -8.05 33.94
N GLU A 216 40.62 -7.71 33.98
CA GLU A 216 41.69 -8.63 34.37
C GLU A 216 41.45 -9.15 35.80
N TYR A 217 41.09 -8.27 36.73
CA TYR A 217 40.76 -8.67 38.09
C TYR A 217 39.61 -9.69 38.12
N PHE A 218 38.57 -9.47 37.32
CA PHE A 218 37.42 -10.37 37.23
C PHE A 218 37.82 -11.75 36.68
N LEU A 219 38.62 -11.81 35.61
CA LEU A 219 39.09 -13.08 35.05
C LEU A 219 39.96 -13.86 36.04
N THR A 220 40.98 -13.20 36.62
CA THR A 220 41.98 -13.86 37.45
C THR A 220 41.46 -14.20 38.84
N TYR A 221 40.76 -13.26 39.51
CA TYR A 221 40.43 -13.41 40.93
C TYR A 221 38.97 -13.77 41.21
N VAL A 222 38.05 -13.58 40.25
CA VAL A 222 36.63 -13.95 40.41
C VAL A 222 36.30 -15.23 39.66
N LEU A 223 36.71 -15.34 38.39
CA LEU A 223 36.48 -16.53 37.57
C LEU A 223 37.58 -17.58 37.72
N GLY A 224 38.79 -17.19 38.13
CA GLY A 224 39.91 -18.13 38.32
C GLY A 224 40.39 -18.73 37.00
N VAL A 225 40.39 -17.94 35.92
CA VAL A 225 40.86 -18.40 34.61
C VAL A 225 42.39 -18.49 34.65
N GLU A 226 42.93 -19.67 34.38
CA GLU A 226 44.38 -19.93 34.25
C GLU A 226 44.72 -20.19 32.77
N GLU A 227 45.91 -19.78 32.35
CA GLU A 227 46.45 -20.10 31.03
C GLU A 227 46.78 -21.60 30.99
N VAL A 228 46.23 -22.32 30.01
CA VAL A 228 46.49 -23.75 29.80
C VAL A 228 47.75 -23.94 28.97
#